data_AF-A0A5N5T4J9-F1
#
_entry.id   AF-A0A5N5T4J9-F1
#
_cell.length_a   1.000
_cell.length_b   1.000
_cell.length_c   1.000
_cell.angle_alpha   90.00
_cell.angle_beta   90.00
_cell.angle_gamma   90.00
#
_symmetry.space_group_name_H-M   'P 1'
#
loop_
_entity.id
_entity.type
_entity.pdbx_description
1 polymer ?
#
loop_
_entity_poly.entity_id
_entity_poly.type
_entity_poly.pdbx_seq_one_letter_code
_entity_poly.pdbx_strand_id
1 'polypeptide(L)'
;MISSYTANLAAFLTVERMESPIESAEDLSKQTKIKYGSMYGGTTWTFFSTSKMPTYQRMFSFMESQRPSVYTKSNEEGVDRVLKGAGQYAFLMESSTSPYRNLVSEAVLTLQESGRIQILRHKWWKDKRKEHNCEIMELI
;
A
#
# COMPACT_ATOMS: atom_id res chain seq x y z
N MET A 1 -0.27 -14.42 -48.36
CA MET A 1 -0.86 -13.34 -47.53
C MET A 1 -1.88 -13.88 -46.51
N ILE A 2 -1.62 -15.03 -45.87
CA ILE A 2 -2.54 -15.62 -44.85
C ILE A 2 -1.84 -15.65 -43.47
N SER A 3 -0.52 -15.89 -43.46
CA SER A 3 0.32 -15.90 -42.26
C SER A 3 0.31 -14.59 -41.46
N SER A 4 0.12 -13.44 -42.11
CA SER A 4 0.09 -12.14 -41.44
C SER A 4 -1.20 -11.95 -40.63
N TYR A 5 -2.32 -12.48 -41.12
CA TYR A 5 -3.63 -12.37 -40.47
C TYR A 5 -3.72 -13.32 -39.27
N THR A 6 -3.15 -14.54 -39.39
CA THR A 6 -3.03 -15.48 -38.27
C THR A 6 -2.01 -15.00 -37.23
N ALA A 7 -0.90 -14.37 -37.66
CA ALA A 7 0.10 -13.81 -36.74
C ALA A 7 -0.42 -12.59 -35.98
N ASN A 8 -1.13 -11.65 -36.63
CA ASN A 8 -1.70 -10.50 -35.96
C ASN A 8 -2.87 -10.88 -35.03
N LEU A 9 -3.68 -11.87 -35.40
CA LEU A 9 -4.74 -12.41 -34.54
C LEU A 9 -4.16 -13.12 -33.31
N ALA A 10 -3.11 -13.94 -33.48
CA ALA A 10 -2.42 -14.58 -32.37
C ALA A 10 -1.71 -13.56 -31.47
N ALA A 11 -1.08 -12.53 -32.05
CA ALA A 11 -0.50 -11.43 -31.29
C ALA A 11 -1.57 -10.72 -30.45
N PHE A 12 -2.74 -10.42 -31.01
CA PHE A 12 -3.86 -9.83 -30.27
C PHE A 12 -4.35 -10.72 -29.13
N LEU A 13 -4.42 -12.04 -29.34
CA LEU A 13 -4.84 -13.01 -28.32
C LEU A 13 -3.79 -13.24 -27.21
N THR A 14 -2.50 -13.05 -27.52
CA THR A 14 -1.41 -13.19 -26.53
C THR A 14 -1.05 -11.89 -25.80
N VAL A 15 -1.55 -10.74 -26.26
CA VAL A 15 -1.34 -9.44 -25.63
C VAL A 15 -2.42 -9.14 -24.57
N GLU A 16 -3.05 -10.15 -24.00
CA GLU A 16 -3.56 -10.07 -22.62
C GLU A 16 -2.38 -10.14 -21.63
N ARG A 17 -1.47 -9.16 -21.72
CA ARG A 17 -0.58 -8.87 -20.62
C ARG A 17 -1.46 -8.32 -19.49
N MET A 18 -1.46 -9.00 -18.34
CA MET A 18 -1.80 -8.37 -17.06
C MET A 18 -0.69 -7.35 -16.73
N GLU A 19 -0.55 -6.29 -17.53
CA GLU A 19 0.19 -5.10 -17.11
C GLU A 19 -0.69 -4.43 -16.07
N SER A 20 -0.28 -4.48 -14.80
CA SER A 20 -0.91 -3.66 -13.77
C SER A 20 -0.68 -2.20 -14.18
N PRO A 21 -1.73 -1.45 -14.56
CA PRO A 21 -1.56 -0.09 -15.06
C PRO A 21 -1.09 0.89 -13.97
N ILE A 22 -0.99 0.42 -12.72
CA ILE A 22 -0.61 1.21 -11.55
C ILE A 22 0.35 0.40 -10.66
N GLU A 23 1.54 0.95 -10.41
CA GLU A 23 2.52 0.37 -9.48
C GLU A 23 2.75 1.28 -8.25
N SER A 24 2.60 2.60 -8.40
CA SER A 24 2.75 3.56 -7.29
C SER A 24 1.60 4.58 -7.20
N ALA A 25 1.47 5.20 -6.02
CA ALA A 25 0.64 6.37 -5.80
C ALA A 25 1.09 7.58 -6.63
N GLU A 26 2.38 7.68 -6.98
CA GLU A 26 2.84 8.69 -7.93
C GLU A 26 2.20 8.52 -9.31
N ASP A 27 2.05 7.29 -9.79
CA ASP A 27 1.49 7.03 -11.12
C ASP A 27 0.01 7.42 -11.16
N LEU A 28 -0.73 7.11 -10.08
CA LEU A 28 -2.10 7.60 -9.88
C LEU A 28 -2.20 9.12 -9.89
N SER A 29 -1.20 9.83 -9.36
CA SER A 29 -1.21 11.30 -9.36
C SER A 29 -0.94 11.92 -10.74
N LYS A 30 -0.24 11.20 -11.63
CA LYS A 30 0.11 11.66 -12.98
C LYS A 30 -1.00 11.40 -13.98
N GLN A 31 -1.76 10.32 -13.79
CA GLN A 31 -2.88 9.98 -14.66
C GLN A 31 -4.22 10.50 -14.14
N THR A 32 -5.17 10.71 -15.07
CA THR A 32 -6.56 11.08 -14.76
C THR A 32 -7.56 10.00 -15.19
N LYS A 33 -7.08 8.91 -15.80
CA LYS A 33 -7.91 7.82 -16.36
C LYS A 33 -8.61 7.02 -15.28
N ILE A 34 -7.88 6.65 -14.21
CA ILE A 34 -8.43 5.91 -13.08
C ILE A 34 -8.76 6.91 -11.98
N LYS A 35 -10.04 6.98 -11.61
CA LYS A 35 -10.48 7.80 -10.47
C LYS A 35 -10.09 7.09 -9.19
N TYR A 36 -9.71 7.84 -8.16
CA TYR A 36 -9.40 7.26 -6.86
C TYR A 36 -10.11 8.02 -5.75
N GLY A 37 -10.40 7.31 -4.67
CA GLY A 37 -11.06 7.86 -3.50
C GLY A 37 -10.86 7.00 -2.26
N SER A 38 -11.33 7.50 -1.14
CA SER A 38 -11.29 6.83 0.16
C SER A 38 -12.62 6.96 0.88
N MET A 39 -12.75 6.34 2.04
CA MET A 39 -13.91 6.53 2.90
C MET A 39 -13.95 7.97 3.44
N TYR A 40 -15.11 8.63 3.32
CA TYR A 40 -15.31 9.98 3.85
C TYR A 40 -15.15 10.00 5.37
N GLY A 41 -14.34 10.93 5.89
CA GLY A 41 -14.06 11.03 7.33
C GLY A 41 -13.21 9.87 7.88
N GLY A 42 -12.67 9.01 7.02
CA GLY A 42 -11.75 7.95 7.41
C GLY A 42 -10.34 8.47 7.71
N THR A 43 -9.55 7.63 8.36
CA THR A 43 -8.11 7.86 8.61
C THR A 43 -7.34 8.13 7.32
N THR A 44 -7.63 7.36 6.26
CA THR A 44 -7.04 7.57 4.93
C THR A 44 -7.36 8.95 4.36
N TRP A 45 -8.58 9.47 4.56
CA TRP A 45 -8.94 10.84 4.16
C TRP A 45 -8.17 11.88 4.97
N THR A 46 -8.08 11.72 6.30
CA THR A 46 -7.28 12.62 7.15
C THR A 46 -5.79 12.57 6.85
N PHE A 47 -5.26 11.43 6.39
CA PHE A 47 -3.87 11.29 5.97
C PHE A 47 -3.58 12.19 4.77
N PHE A 48 -4.45 12.16 3.75
CA PHE A 48 -4.26 12.98 2.55
C PHE A 48 -4.36 14.48 2.84
N SER A 49 -5.21 14.90 3.78
CA SER A 49 -5.32 16.32 4.16
C SER A 49 -4.18 16.80 5.07
N THR A 50 -3.67 15.94 5.95
CA THR A 50 -2.61 16.31 6.91
C THR A 50 -1.20 16.15 6.32
N SER A 51 -1.06 15.35 5.25
CA SER A 51 0.25 15.04 4.66
C SER A 51 0.95 16.29 4.10
N LYS A 52 2.26 16.37 4.33
CA LYS A 52 3.12 17.46 3.84
C LYS A 52 3.76 17.16 2.48
N MET A 53 3.55 15.96 1.93
CA MET A 53 4.15 15.58 0.65
C MET A 53 3.33 16.18 -0.51
N PRO A 54 3.98 16.86 -1.47
CA PRO A 54 3.27 17.56 -2.56
C PRO A 54 2.46 16.61 -3.46
N THR A 55 2.91 15.36 -3.62
CA THR A 55 2.18 14.32 -4.37
C THR A 55 0.79 14.08 -3.76
N TYR A 56 0.73 13.85 -2.45
CA TYR A 56 -0.52 13.56 -1.74
C TYR A 56 -1.44 14.77 -1.63
N GLN A 57 -0.88 15.97 -1.48
CA GLN A 57 -1.67 17.21 -1.51
C GLN A 57 -2.37 17.38 -2.86
N ARG A 58 -1.68 17.14 -3.97
CA ARG A 58 -2.28 17.19 -5.31
C ARG A 58 -3.36 16.13 -5.49
N MET A 59 -3.11 14.91 -4.99
CA MET A 59 -4.11 13.84 -5.00
C MET A 59 -5.36 14.23 -4.21
N PHE A 60 -5.19 14.87 -3.04
CA PHE A 60 -6.31 15.36 -2.22
C PHE A 60 -7.13 16.43 -2.95
N SER A 61 -6.46 17.44 -3.52
CA SER A 61 -7.13 18.47 -4.32
C SER A 61 -7.87 17.89 -5.53
N PHE A 62 -7.28 16.87 -6.19
CA PHE A 62 -7.94 16.14 -7.26
C PHE A 62 -9.21 15.46 -6.74
N MET A 63 -9.13 14.67 -5.66
CA MET A 63 -10.27 13.98 -5.06
C MET A 63 -11.41 14.93 -4.67
N GLU A 64 -11.10 16.11 -4.15
CA GLU A 64 -12.08 17.12 -3.74
C GLU A 64 -12.75 17.83 -4.93
N SER A 65 -12.01 18.01 -6.03
CA SER A 65 -12.54 18.63 -7.25
C SER A 65 -13.48 17.72 -8.07
N GLN A 66 -13.44 16.41 -7.85
CA GLN A 66 -14.21 15.46 -8.65
C GLN A 66 -15.71 15.48 -8.29
N ARG A 67 -16.56 15.65 -9.31
CA ARG A 67 -18.01 15.40 -9.24
C ARG A 67 -18.38 14.34 -10.27
N PRO A 68 -19.07 13.24 -9.92
CA PRO A 68 -19.67 12.89 -8.61
C PRO A 68 -18.64 12.50 -7.55
N SER A 69 -19.07 12.51 -6.28
CA SER A 69 -18.23 12.15 -5.12
C SER A 69 -17.44 10.86 -5.36
N VAL A 70 -16.11 10.97 -5.28
CA VAL A 70 -15.20 9.81 -5.28
C VAL A 70 -15.16 9.13 -3.92
N TYR A 71 -15.61 9.81 -2.86
CA TYR A 71 -15.67 9.27 -1.52
C TYR A 71 -16.86 8.31 -1.35
N THR A 72 -16.69 7.30 -0.51
CA THR A 72 -17.74 6.37 -0.07
C THR A 72 -18.04 6.57 1.41
N LYS A 73 -19.22 6.09 1.86
CA LYS A 73 -19.63 6.18 3.26
C LYS A 73 -19.13 4.99 4.09
N SER A 74 -18.95 3.83 3.45
CA SER A 74 -18.47 2.61 4.08
C SER A 74 -17.36 1.95 3.25
N ASN A 75 -16.57 1.09 3.91
CA ASN A 75 -15.56 0.26 3.26
C ASN A 75 -16.20 -0.77 2.31
N GLU A 76 -17.34 -1.35 2.69
CA GLU A 76 -18.06 -2.34 1.87
C GLU A 76 -18.56 -1.71 0.56
N GLU A 77 -19.09 -0.50 0.64
CA GLU A 77 -19.49 0.31 -0.52
C GLU A 77 -18.28 0.65 -1.41
N GLY A 78 -17.13 0.96 -0.80
CA GLY A 78 -15.88 1.19 -1.50
C GLY A 78 -15.43 -0.03 -2.32
N VAL A 79 -15.46 -1.21 -1.71
CA VAL A 79 -15.09 -2.48 -2.36
C VAL A 79 -16.06 -2.82 -3.50
N ASP A 80 -17.37 -2.74 -3.24
CA ASP A 80 -18.39 -3.02 -4.26
C ASP A 80 -18.28 -2.05 -5.46
N ARG A 81 -17.96 -0.78 -5.21
CA ARG A 81 -17.72 0.22 -6.25
C ARG A 81 -16.50 -0.11 -7.11
N VAL A 82 -15.42 -0.61 -6.53
CA VAL A 82 -14.23 -1.06 -7.29
C VAL A 82 -14.57 -2.27 -8.15
N LEU A 83 -15.29 -3.24 -7.59
CA LEU A 83 -15.70 -4.45 -8.32
C LEU A 83 -16.61 -4.11 -9.51
N LYS A 84 -17.56 -3.18 -9.31
CA LYS A 84 -18.44 -2.68 -10.40
C LYS A 84 -17.72 -1.76 -11.37
N GLY A 85 -16.65 -1.11 -10.95
CA GLY A 85 -15.93 -0.10 -11.71
C GLY A 85 -15.00 -0.61 -12.80
N ALA A 86 -14.87 -1.93 -12.98
CA ALA A 86 -14.06 -2.55 -14.05
C ALA A 86 -12.66 -1.93 -14.22
N GLY A 87 -11.97 -1.63 -13.11
CA GLY A 87 -10.63 -1.04 -13.11
C GLY A 87 -10.55 0.48 -13.37
N GLN A 88 -11.67 1.19 -13.48
CA GLN A 88 -11.71 2.65 -13.67
C GLN A 88 -11.78 3.43 -12.35
N TYR A 89 -11.93 2.72 -11.23
CA TYR A 89 -11.95 3.29 -9.90
C TYR A 89 -11.05 2.50 -8.94
N ALA A 90 -10.20 3.21 -8.21
CA ALA A 90 -9.35 2.66 -7.17
C ALA A 90 -9.81 3.15 -5.79
N PHE A 91 -10.02 2.22 -4.87
CA PHE A 91 -10.38 2.51 -3.50
C PHE A 91 -9.15 2.42 -2.59
N LEU A 92 -8.82 3.53 -1.94
CA LEU A 92 -7.71 3.61 -0.99
C LEU A 92 -8.25 3.30 0.39
N MET A 93 -7.82 2.17 0.94
CA MET A 93 -8.25 1.68 2.24
C MET A 93 -7.07 1.37 3.16
N GLU A 94 -7.36 1.34 4.46
CA GLU A 94 -6.41 0.94 5.49
C GLU A 94 -5.93 -0.51 5.31
N SER A 95 -4.61 -0.73 5.37
CA SER A 95 -4.00 -2.07 5.35
C SER A 95 -4.47 -2.95 6.52
N SER A 96 -5.09 -2.36 7.55
CA SER A 96 -5.69 -3.10 8.66
C SER A 96 -6.91 -3.94 8.26
N THR A 97 -7.47 -3.73 7.07
CA THR A 97 -8.53 -4.58 6.51
C THR A 97 -7.97 -5.81 5.76
N SER A 98 -6.64 -5.96 5.71
CA SER A 98 -6.00 -7.10 5.05
C SER A 98 -6.33 -8.40 5.79
N PRO A 99 -6.67 -9.50 5.08
CA PRO A 99 -7.00 -10.80 5.70
C PRO A 99 -5.86 -11.34 6.58
N TYR A 100 -4.62 -10.92 6.33
CA TYR A 100 -3.45 -11.33 7.11
C TYR A 100 -3.28 -10.58 8.42
N ARG A 101 -4.01 -9.48 8.66
CA ARG A 101 -3.86 -8.68 9.89
C ARG A 101 -4.08 -9.54 11.12
N ASN A 102 -5.13 -10.34 11.15
CA ASN A 102 -5.46 -11.16 12.32
C ASN A 102 -4.35 -12.16 12.62
N LEU A 103 -3.83 -12.83 11.58
CA LEU A 103 -2.71 -13.77 11.69
C LEU A 103 -1.44 -13.10 12.22
N VAL A 104 -1.12 -11.90 11.71
CA VAL A 104 0.05 -11.13 12.16
C VAL A 104 -0.15 -10.62 13.59
N SER A 105 -1.34 -10.12 13.93
CA SER A 105 -1.68 -9.66 15.28
C SER A 105 -1.61 -10.80 16.30
N GLU A 106 -2.14 -11.98 15.97
CA GLU A 106 -2.04 -13.18 16.80
C GLU A 106 -0.58 -13.61 16.98
N ALA A 107 0.20 -13.66 15.89
CA ALA A 107 1.63 -13.96 15.97
C ALA A 107 2.38 -12.95 16.86
N VAL A 108 2.05 -11.65 16.80
CA VAL A 108 2.65 -10.64 17.68
C VAL A 108 2.27 -10.87 19.13
N LEU A 109 1.02 -11.21 19.44
CA LEU A 109 0.57 -11.50 20.80
C LEU A 109 1.33 -12.71 21.37
N THR A 110 1.42 -13.82 20.64
CA THR A 110 2.17 -15.01 21.09
C THR A 110 3.65 -14.70 21.32
N LEU A 111 4.25 -13.83 20.50
CA LEU A 111 5.64 -13.41 20.66
C LEU A 111 5.86 -12.46 21.85
N GLN A 112 4.84 -11.70 22.23
CA GLN A 112 4.85 -10.87 23.43
C GLN A 112 4.69 -11.73 24.69
N GLU A 113 3.72 -12.65 24.69
CA GLU A 113 3.44 -13.58 25.80
C GLU A 113 4.60 -14.53 26.08
N SER A 114 5.22 -15.07 25.02
CA SER A 114 6.41 -15.92 25.14
C SER A 114 7.67 -15.15 25.54
N GLY A 115 7.61 -13.81 25.67
CA GLY A 115 8.75 -12.96 26.02
C GLY A 115 9.87 -12.93 24.99
N ARG A 116 9.72 -13.62 23.85
CA ARG A 116 10.73 -13.72 22.78
C ARG A 116 11.08 -12.37 22.19
N ILE A 117 10.12 -11.46 22.10
CA ILE A 117 10.37 -10.07 21.67
C ILE A 117 11.33 -9.35 22.62
N GLN A 118 11.25 -9.59 23.93
CA GLN A 118 12.14 -8.97 24.90
C GLN A 118 13.58 -9.52 24.78
N ILE A 119 13.71 -10.82 24.55
CA ILE A 119 15.01 -11.46 24.28
C ILE A 119 15.63 -10.87 23.02
N LEU A 120 14.86 -10.77 21.93
CA LEU A 120 15.33 -10.18 20.67
C LEU A 120 15.69 -8.72 20.83
N ARG A 121 14.89 -7.92 21.55
CA ARG A 121 15.21 -6.52 21.87
C ARG A 121 16.50 -6.40 22.67
N HIS A 122 16.73 -7.26 23.67
CA HIS A 122 17.96 -7.24 24.45
C HIS A 122 19.18 -7.61 23.60
N LYS A 123 19.07 -8.68 22.81
CA LYS A 123 20.11 -9.15 21.90
C LYS A 123 20.53 -8.09 20.88
N TRP A 124 19.57 -7.45 20.22
CA TRP A 124 19.86 -6.53 19.12
C TRP A 124 20.10 -5.07 19.56
N TRP A 125 19.60 -4.63 20.73
CA TRP A 125 19.74 -3.23 21.18
C TRP A 125 20.51 -3.03 22.50
N LYS A 126 20.68 -4.06 23.34
CA LYS A 126 21.46 -3.95 24.58
C LYS A 126 22.82 -4.62 24.49
N ASP A 127 22.93 -5.76 23.81
CA ASP A 127 24.19 -6.51 23.66
C ASP A 127 25.15 -5.84 22.68
N LYS A 128 24.63 -5.30 21.57
CA LYS A 128 25.38 -4.52 20.57
C LYS A 128 26.03 -3.24 21.09
N ARG A 129 25.65 -2.74 22.27
CA ARG A 129 26.34 -1.58 22.90
C ARG A 129 27.59 -1.97 23.69
N LYS A 130 27.83 -3.28 23.93
CA LYS A 130 29.03 -3.75 24.64
C LYS A 130 30.22 -4.05 23.72
N GLU A 131 30.03 -4.07 22.40
CA GLU A 131 31.11 -4.33 21.43
C GLU A 131 32.05 -3.13 21.17
N HIS A 132 31.92 -2.00 21.88
CA HIS A 132 32.84 -0.85 21.74
C HIS A 132 33.78 -0.59 22.93
N ASN A 133 33.86 -1.49 23.92
CA ASN A 133 34.96 -1.48 24.90
C ASN A 133 35.87 -2.69 24.66
N CYS A 134 36.62 -2.67 23.56
CA CYS A 134 37.83 -3.48 23.45
C CYS A 134 38.89 -2.87 24.37
N GLU A 135 39.49 -3.76 25.16
CA GLU A 135 40.54 -3.58 26.15
C GLU A 135 41.59 -2.51 25.81
N ILE A 136 41.68 -1.46 26.63
CA ILE A 136 42.99 -0.92 26.97
C ILE A 136 43.55 -1.88 28.01
N MET A 137 44.25 -2.91 27.55
CA MET A 137 45.18 -3.63 28.41
C MET A 137 46.26 -2.63 28.84
N GLU A 138 46.23 -2.21 30.10
CA GLU A 138 47.42 -1.69 30.78
C GLU A 138 48.52 -2.75 30.66
N LEU A 139 49.52 -2.47 29.84
CA LEU A 139 50.84 -3.07 29.97
C LEU A 139 51.88 -2.14 29.32
N ILE A 140 52.80 -1.70 30.20
CA ILE A 140 53.97 -0.82 30.03
C ILE A 140 53.69 0.67 30.29
#